data_AF-A0A165R3T9-F1
#
_entry.id   AF-A0A165R3T9-F1
#
_cell.length_a   1.000
_cell.length_b   1.000
_cell.length_c   1.000
_cell.angle_alpha   90.00
_cell.angle_beta   90.00
_cell.angle_gamma   90.00
#
_symmetry.space_group_name_H-M   'P 1'
#
loop_
_entity.id
_entity.type
_entity.pdbx_description
1 polymer ?
#
loop_
_entity_poly.entity_id
_entity_poly.type
_entity_poly.pdbx_seq_one_letter_code
_entity_poly.pdbx_strand_id
1 'polypeptide(L)'
;MDLAPRRKKAPQPFPVANLLPRSDKEQEITLERLLNAQKVIATLIAAGNTKYLPIFQRLKHEIKEFQQREDDLALALRIAKDD
;
A
#
# COMPACT_ATOMS: atom_id res chain seq x y z
N MET A 1 -46.09 -29.32 -29.86
CA MET A 1 -45.13 -28.21 -29.98
C MET A 1 -44.06 -28.44 -28.92
N ASP A 2 -43.02 -29.20 -29.26
CA ASP A 2 -41.91 -29.51 -28.34
C ASP A 2 -40.85 -28.42 -28.42
N LEU A 3 -40.79 -27.56 -27.39
CA LEU A 3 -39.77 -26.54 -27.24
C LEU A 3 -38.71 -27.07 -26.27
N ALA A 4 -37.64 -27.66 -26.80
CA ALA A 4 -36.51 -28.09 -25.99
C ALA A 4 -35.90 -26.89 -25.22
N PRO A 5 -35.45 -27.07 -23.95
CA PRO A 5 -34.92 -25.97 -23.17
C PRO A 5 -33.59 -25.47 -23.76
N ARG A 6 -33.53 -24.18 -24.11
CA ARG A 6 -32.26 -23.52 -24.47
C ARG A 6 -31.32 -23.54 -23.27
N ARG A 7 -30.29 -24.40 -23.30
CA ARG A 7 -29.16 -24.36 -22.35
C ARG A 7 -28.50 -22.98 -22.42
N LYS A 8 -28.64 -22.17 -21.36
CA LYS A 8 -27.85 -20.93 -21.18
C LYS A 8 -26.38 -21.33 -21.00
N LYS A 9 -25.47 -20.77 -21.80
CA LYS A 9 -24.03 -20.89 -21.57
C LYS A 9 -23.71 -20.36 -20.16
N ALA A 10 -22.91 -21.12 -19.41
CA ALA A 10 -22.40 -20.66 -18.13
C ALA A 10 -21.63 -19.34 -18.31
N PRO A 11 -21.78 -18.35 -17.41
CA PRO A 11 -20.98 -17.13 -17.45
C PRO A 11 -19.51 -17.50 -17.34
N GLN A 12 -18.66 -16.82 -18.12
CA GLN A 12 -17.23 -17.07 -18.04
C GLN A 12 -16.73 -16.77 -16.61
N PRO A 13 -15.84 -17.60 -16.05
CA PRO A 13 -15.29 -17.34 -14.72
C PRO A 13 -14.57 -15.99 -14.76
N PHE A 14 -15.00 -15.07 -13.90
CA PHE A 14 -14.28 -13.82 -13.70
C PHE A 14 -12.84 -14.14 -13.28
N PRO A 15 -11.82 -13.47 -13.87
CA PRO A 15 -10.44 -13.75 -13.51
C PRO A 15 -10.20 -13.34 -12.05
N VAL A 16 -10.25 -14.32 -11.14
CA VAL A 16 -10.03 -14.14 -9.70
C VAL A 16 -8.58 -13.74 -9.40
N ALA A 17 -7.67 -13.87 -10.37
CA ALA A 17 -6.27 -13.46 -10.25
C ALA A 17 -6.09 -12.00 -9.82
N ASN A 18 -7.02 -11.10 -10.17
CA ASN A 18 -6.99 -9.69 -9.75
C ASN A 18 -7.58 -9.43 -8.35
N LEU A 19 -8.24 -10.43 -7.77
CA LEU A 19 -8.87 -10.37 -6.44
C LEU A 19 -7.99 -10.99 -5.35
N LEU A 20 -6.95 -11.71 -5.73
CA LEU A 20 -5.98 -12.25 -4.78
C LEU A 20 -5.02 -11.14 -4.34
N PRO A 21 -4.75 -11.00 -3.04
CA PRO A 21 -3.67 -10.15 -2.55
C PRO A 21 -2.38 -10.53 -3.29
N ARG A 22 -1.81 -9.57 -4.03
CA ARG A 22 -0.49 -9.78 -4.65
C ARG A 22 0.52 -10.02 -3.53
N SER A 23 1.41 -10.99 -3.74
CA SER A 23 2.48 -11.31 -2.79
C SER A 23 3.30 -10.04 -2.50
N ASP A 24 3.29 -9.58 -1.25
CA ASP A 24 4.08 -8.43 -0.78
C ASP A 24 5.60 -8.70 -0.77
N LYS A 25 6.03 -9.92 -1.09
CA LYS A 25 7.41 -10.40 -0.91
C LYS A 25 8.47 -9.72 -1.79
N GLU A 26 8.07 -8.91 -2.78
CA GLU A 26 8.99 -8.28 -3.73
C GLU A 26 8.86 -6.76 -3.84
N GLN A 27 7.97 -6.12 -3.07
CA GLN A 27 7.81 -4.67 -3.15
C GLN A 27 8.71 -3.96 -2.14
N GLU A 28 9.67 -3.20 -2.68
CA GLU A 28 10.54 -2.33 -1.90
C GLU A 28 9.72 -1.39 -1.00
N ILE A 29 10.20 -1.17 0.22
CA ILE A 29 9.62 -0.22 1.16
C ILE A 29 10.13 1.16 0.78
N THR A 30 9.36 1.86 -0.06
CA THR A 30 9.64 3.24 -0.46
C THR A 30 8.91 4.23 0.43
N LEU A 31 9.42 5.47 0.51
CA LEU A 31 8.76 6.59 1.21
C LEU A 31 7.32 6.79 0.68
N GLU A 32 7.12 6.67 -0.63
CA GLU A 32 5.80 6.78 -1.25
C GLU A 32 4.81 5.72 -0.73
N ARG A 33 5.29 4.47 -0.54
CA ARG A 33 4.48 3.39 0.02
C ARG A 33 4.09 3.68 1.46
N LEU A 34 5.02 4.19 2.28
CA LEU A 34 4.74 4.60 3.65
C LEU A 34 3.73 5.74 3.71
N LEU A 35 3.88 6.76 2.86
CA LEU A 35 2.93 7.88 2.77
C LEU A 35 1.53 7.42 2.33
N ASN A 36 1.45 6.46 1.41
CA ASN A 36 0.17 5.88 0.99
C ASN A 36 -0.47 5.06 2.12
N ALA A 37 0.31 4.27 2.85
CA ALA A 37 -0.18 3.55 4.02
C ALA A 37 -0.68 4.53 5.11
N GLN A 38 0.03 5.64 5.33
CA GLN A 38 -0.41 6.71 6.24
C GLN A 38 -1.77 7.27 5.85
N LYS A 39 -1.99 7.57 4.57
CA LYS A 39 -3.28 8.07 4.05
C LYS A 39 -4.41 7.08 4.28
N VAL A 40 -4.18 5.80 3.99
CA VAL A 40 -5.19 4.74 4.17
C VAL A 40 -5.55 4.57 5.66
N ILE A 41 -4.56 4.60 6.54
CA ILE A 41 -4.84 4.49 7.97
C ILE A 41 -5.55 5.74 8.50
N ALA A 42 -5.17 6.93 8.01
CA ALA A 42 -5.84 8.18 8.37
C ALA A 42 -7.33 8.16 8.00
N THR A 43 -7.69 7.66 6.81
CA THR A 43 -9.11 7.55 6.40
C THR A 43 -9.88 6.56 7.27
N LEU A 44 -9.26 5.44 7.68
CA LEU A 44 -9.87 4.50 8.62
C LEU A 44 -10.12 5.12 10.00
N ILE A 45 -9.18 5.92 10.51
CA ILE A 45 -9.35 6.65 11.78
C ILE A 45 -10.43 7.72 11.66
N ALA A 46 -10.46 8.48 10.56
CA ALA A 46 -11.49 9.49 10.30
C ALA A 46 -12.89 8.89 10.22
N ALA A 47 -13.01 7.64 9.73
CA ALA A 47 -14.25 6.86 9.76
C ALA A 47 -14.64 6.34 11.16
N GLY A 48 -13.91 6.73 12.22
CA GLY A 48 -14.18 6.38 13.61
C GLY A 48 -13.45 5.14 14.12
N ASN A 49 -12.57 4.53 13.30
CA ASN A 49 -11.86 3.31 13.69
C ASN A 49 -10.57 3.62 14.47
N THR A 50 -10.75 4.01 15.73
CA THR A 50 -9.66 4.47 16.61
C THR A 50 -8.64 3.38 16.97
N LYS A 51 -8.96 2.10 16.77
CA LYS A 51 -8.03 0.98 17.03
C LYS A 51 -6.74 1.06 16.20
N TYR A 52 -6.76 1.80 15.09
CA TYR A 52 -5.59 2.00 14.23
C TYR A 52 -4.70 3.16 14.65
N LEU A 53 -5.08 3.93 15.68
CA LEU A 53 -4.32 5.08 16.15
C LEU A 53 -2.89 4.75 16.60
N PRO A 54 -2.62 3.63 17.32
CA PRO A 54 -1.24 3.24 17.64
C PRO A 54 -0.41 2.92 16.39
N ILE A 55 -1.03 2.28 15.38
CA ILE A 55 -0.36 1.96 14.12
C ILE A 55 -0.02 3.25 13.37
N PHE A 56 -0.95 4.20 13.33
CA PHE A 56 -0.73 5.51 12.71
C PHE A 56 0.43 6.28 13.37
N GLN A 57 0.52 6.25 14.71
CA GLN A 57 1.61 6.90 15.44
C GLN A 57 2.97 6.26 15.13
N ARG A 58 3.04 4.92 15.12
CA ARG A 58 4.24 4.18 14.74
C ARG A 58 4.66 4.51 13.30
N LEU A 59 3.72 4.51 12.37
CA LEU A 59 3.98 4.77 10.96
C LEU A 59 4.46 6.21 10.73
N LYS A 60 3.96 7.18 11.51
CA LYS A 60 4.47 8.55 11.52
C LYS A 60 5.93 8.62 11.99
N HIS A 61 6.32 7.81 12.98
CA HIS A 61 7.71 7.75 13.45
C HIS A 61 8.64 7.17 12.38
N GLU A 62 8.24 6.05 11.78
CA GLU A 62 9.01 5.36 10.74
C GLU A 62 9.22 6.26 9.51
N ILE A 63 8.21 7.01 9.08
CA ILE A 63 8.36 8.00 7.99
C ILE A 63 9.40 9.06 8.34
N LYS A 64 9.37 9.58 9.57
CA LYS A 64 10.32 10.62 10.00
C LYS A 64 11.75 10.09 10.01
N GLU A 65 11.97 8.88 10.54
CA GLU A 65 13.28 8.25 10.51
C GLU A 65 13.78 8.02 9.09
N PHE A 66 12.88 7.60 8.18
CA PHE A 66 13.24 7.38 6.78
C PHE A 66 13.69 8.67 6.11
N GLN A 67 12.94 9.76 6.29
CA GLN A 67 13.29 11.08 5.76
C GLN A 67 14.63 11.58 6.33
N GLN A 68 14.84 11.44 7.64
CA GLN A 68 16.11 11.83 8.26
C GLN A 68 17.30 11.07 7.69
N ARG A 69 17.16 9.76 7.44
CA ARG A 69 18.24 8.97 6.83
C ARG A 69 18.54 9.42 5.40
N GLU A 70 17.52 9.74 4.61
CA GLU A 70 17.70 10.27 3.25
C GLU A 70 18.39 11.65 3.27
N ASP A 71 17.98 12.53 4.18
CA ASP A 71 18.56 13.86 4.36
C ASP A 71 20.02 13.77 4.83
N ASP A 72 20.32 12.92 5.81
CA ASP A 72 21.68 12.70 6.32
C ASP A 72 22.61 12.13 5.23
N LEU A 73 22.09 11.21 4.41
CA LEU A 73 22.83 10.66 3.26
C LEU A 73 23.12 11.77 2.25
N ALA A 74 22.11 12.57 1.90
CA ALA A 74 22.27 13.69 0.97
C ALA A 74 23.27 14.73 1.49
N LEU A 75 23.27 15.00 2.80
CA LEU A 75 24.24 15.87 3.45
C LEU A 75 25.66 15.30 3.38
N ALA A 76 25.85 14.02 3.73
CA ALA A 76 27.15 13.36 3.65
C ALA A 76 27.72 13.37 2.23
N LEU A 77 26.88 13.15 1.22
CA LEU A 77 27.27 13.23 -0.19
C LEU A 77 27.65 14.64 -0.64
N ARG A 78 27.07 15.69 -0.05
CA ARG A 78 27.47 17.08 -0.34
C ARG A 78 28.82 17.40 0.27
N ILE A 79 29.01 17.08 1.56
CA ILE A 79 30.28 17.28 2.25
C ILE A 79 31.42 16.59 1.49
N ALA A 80 31.23 15.34 1.08
CA ALA A 80 32.24 14.59 0.33
C ALA A 80 32.54 15.11 -1.09
N LYS A 81 31.71 16.00 -1.66
CA LYS A 81 31.94 16.63 -2.97
C LYS A 81 32.58 18.01 -2.87
N ASP A 82 32.43 18.66 -1.72
CA ASP A 82 32.98 19.99 -1.45
C ASP A 82 34.42 19.92 -0.86
N ASP A 83 34.92 18.72 -0.54
CA ASP A 83 36.33 18.37 -0.25
C ASP A 83 37.09 17.92 -1.52
#